data_AF-A0A7X6VLL7-F1
#
_entry.id   AF-A0A7X6VLL7-F1
#
_cell.length_a   1.000
_cell.length_b   1.000
_cell.length_c   1.000
_cell.angle_alpha   90.00
_cell.angle_beta   90.00
_cell.angle_gamma   90.00
#
_symmetry.space_group_name_H-M   'P 1'
#
loop_
_entity.id
_entity.type
_entity.pdbx_description
1 polymer ?
#
loop_
_entity_poly.entity_id
_entity_poly.type
_entity_poly.pdbx_seq_one_letter_code
_entity_poly.pdbx_strand_id
1 'polypeptide(L)'
;MATTVPATQEIKPSTGKKRSFTGNLKLLITVLTVSLAVFQLYTAFFGLFPAMQQRSLHIAFVLPLIFLLYPRGKSSSRDKPTLFDWVYAAAAAVCTIYIFVMYEDLAERAGMFEEYEVYLGAVMIFLVFEAARRVLGYPLPVFCSIFILFAYFGRSMP
;
A
#
# COMPACT_ATOMS: atom_id res chain seq x y z
N MET A 1 50.27 -27.66 -9.53
CA MET A 1 49.19 -27.62 -8.52
C MET A 1 48.41 -26.33 -8.74
N ALA A 2 47.52 -26.32 -9.73
CA ALA A 2 46.73 -25.15 -10.12
C ALA A 2 45.38 -25.21 -9.39
N THR A 3 45.18 -24.30 -8.44
CA THR A 3 43.91 -24.14 -7.73
C THR A 3 42.93 -23.42 -8.64
N THR A 4 42.02 -24.18 -9.24
CA THR A 4 40.90 -23.65 -10.02
C THR A 4 39.95 -22.90 -9.10
N VAL A 5 39.94 -21.56 -9.21
CA VAL A 5 38.92 -20.68 -8.63
C VAL A 5 37.55 -21.14 -9.14
N PRO A 6 36.60 -21.51 -8.27
CA PRO A 6 35.30 -21.97 -8.71
C PRO A 6 34.50 -20.82 -9.34
N ALA A 7 33.74 -21.18 -10.37
CA ALA A 7 32.90 -20.35 -11.22
C ALA A 7 32.25 -19.14 -10.51
N THR A 8 32.42 -17.97 -11.13
CA THR A 8 31.58 -16.79 -10.95
C THR A 8 30.13 -17.23 -11.01
N GLN A 9 29.46 -17.28 -9.85
CA GLN A 9 28.02 -17.45 -9.76
C GLN A 9 27.42 -16.27 -10.53
N GLU A 10 26.91 -16.53 -11.74
CA GLU A 10 26.10 -15.54 -12.43
C GLU A 10 24.97 -15.16 -11.48
N ILE A 11 25.00 -13.90 -11.01
CA ILE A 11 23.89 -13.28 -10.31
C ILE A 11 22.78 -13.21 -11.34
N LYS A 12 21.99 -14.28 -11.43
CA LYS A 12 20.74 -14.31 -12.17
C LYS A 12 19.94 -13.15 -11.58
N PRO A 13 19.68 -12.06 -12.33
CA PRO A 13 18.84 -11.02 -11.80
C PRO A 13 17.56 -11.73 -11.38
N SER A 14 17.22 -11.59 -10.10
CA SER A 14 15.90 -11.93 -9.60
C SER A 14 14.96 -10.97 -10.31
N THR A 15 14.63 -11.29 -11.55
CA THR A 15 13.67 -10.59 -12.38
C THR A 15 12.35 -10.86 -11.71
N GLY A 16 12.01 -9.97 -10.77
CA GLY A 16 10.72 -9.96 -10.09
C GLY A 16 9.67 -10.18 -11.16
N LYS A 17 8.85 -11.22 -10.95
CA LYS A 17 7.99 -11.86 -11.95
C LYS A 17 6.93 -10.84 -12.45
N LYS A 18 7.30 -9.93 -13.36
CA LYS A 18 6.45 -8.86 -13.87
C LYS A 18 5.32 -9.46 -14.71
N ARG A 19 4.07 -9.13 -14.36
CA ARG A 19 2.87 -9.48 -15.13
C ARG A 19 2.96 -8.82 -16.52
N SER A 20 2.74 -9.59 -17.60
CA SER A 20 2.58 -9.07 -18.95
C SER A 20 1.16 -8.53 -19.09
N PHE A 21 0.95 -7.26 -18.76
CA PHE A 21 -0.39 -6.66 -18.81
C PHE A 21 -0.79 -6.27 -20.23
N THR A 22 -1.94 -6.78 -20.67
CA THR A 22 -2.64 -6.45 -21.91
C THR A 22 -3.35 -5.09 -21.79
N GLY A 23 -3.05 -4.18 -22.73
CA GLY A 23 -3.84 -2.99 -23.08
C GLY A 23 -4.22 -2.04 -21.93
N ASN A 24 -5.53 -1.85 -21.74
CA ASN A 24 -6.14 -0.77 -20.93
C ASN A 24 -5.70 -0.77 -19.45
N LEU A 25 -5.38 -1.93 -18.88
CA LEU A 25 -4.91 -2.03 -17.51
C LEU A 25 -3.50 -1.46 -17.34
N LYS A 26 -2.63 -1.66 -18.35
CA LYS A 26 -1.29 -1.05 -18.39
C LYS A 26 -1.41 0.47 -18.44
N LEU A 27 -2.33 1.01 -19.24
CA LEU A 27 -2.59 2.45 -19.30
C LEU A 27 -3.01 2.99 -17.92
N LEU A 28 -3.96 2.33 -17.24
CA LEU A 28 -4.43 2.75 -15.92
C LEU A 28 -3.30 2.73 -14.87
N ILE A 29 -2.50 1.66 -14.84
CA ILE A 29 -1.32 1.55 -13.96
C ILE A 29 -0.30 2.65 -14.28
N THR A 30 -0.04 2.92 -15.55
CA THR A 30 0.87 3.98 -15.99
C THR A 30 0.37 5.35 -15.56
N VAL A 31 -0.92 5.65 -15.78
CA VAL A 31 -1.52 6.92 -15.35
C VAL A 31 -1.39 7.08 -13.84
N LEU A 32 -1.78 6.09 -13.03
CA LEU A 32 -1.65 6.17 -11.57
C LEU A 32 -0.21 6.37 -11.11
N THR A 33 0.74 5.66 -11.70
CA THR A 33 2.17 5.77 -11.34
C THR A 33 2.74 7.13 -11.74
N VAL A 34 2.40 7.63 -12.92
CA VAL A 34 2.81 8.96 -13.38
C VAL A 34 2.18 10.04 -12.50
N SER A 35 0.90 9.94 -12.16
CA SER A 35 0.23 10.85 -11.22
C SER A 35 0.91 10.87 -9.86
N LEU A 36 1.29 9.71 -9.32
CA LEU A 36 2.04 9.62 -8.06
C LEU A 36 3.41 10.31 -8.16
N ALA A 37 4.14 10.12 -9.26
CA ALA A 37 5.44 10.74 -9.47
C ALA A 37 5.32 12.27 -9.59
N VAL A 38 4.33 12.76 -10.34
CA VAL A 38 4.02 14.19 -10.47
C VAL A 38 3.63 14.77 -9.13
N PHE A 39 2.81 14.08 -8.33
CA PHE A 39 2.42 14.51 -6.99
C PHE A 39 3.64 14.67 -6.08
N GLN A 40 4.53 13.69 -6.04
CA GLN A 40 5.76 13.76 -5.23
C GLN A 40 6.65 14.94 -5.66
N LEU A 41 6.82 15.12 -6.98
CA LEU A 41 7.60 16.24 -7.53
C LEU A 41 6.94 17.58 -7.19
N TYR A 42 5.62 17.69 -7.30
CA TYR A 42 4.88 18.89 -6.89
C TYR A 42 5.11 19.23 -5.42
N THR A 43 4.98 18.25 -4.52
CA THR A 43 5.24 18.48 -3.08
C THR A 43 6.69 18.83 -2.75
N ALA A 44 7.65 18.38 -3.57
CA ALA A 44 9.06 18.74 -3.41
C ALA A 44 9.35 20.19 -3.82
N PHE A 45 8.61 20.74 -4.78
CA PHE A 45 8.81 22.10 -5.31
C PHE A 45 7.94 23.17 -4.65
N PHE A 46 6.65 22.90 -4.41
CA PHE A 46 5.66 23.90 -3.96
C PHE A 46 5.51 23.99 -2.43
N GLY A 47 6.15 23.10 -1.67
CA GLY A 47 6.09 23.07 -0.22
C GLY A 47 5.25 21.92 0.35
N LEU A 48 5.41 21.71 1.66
CA LEU A 48 4.82 20.57 2.37
C LEU A 48 3.34 20.84 2.66
N PHE A 49 2.46 19.99 2.15
CA PHE A 49 1.10 19.87 2.70
C PHE A 49 1.16 19.40 4.16
N PRO A 50 0.08 19.60 4.94
CA PRO A 50 -0.05 18.95 6.24
C PRO A 50 0.28 17.46 6.12
N ALA A 51 1.13 16.96 7.03
CA ALA A 51 1.72 15.63 6.90
C ALA A 51 0.68 14.51 6.76
N MET A 52 -0.50 14.70 7.35
CA MET A 52 -1.61 13.76 7.26
C MET A 52 -2.31 13.78 5.90
N GLN A 53 -2.53 14.95 5.28
CA GLN A 53 -3.08 15.04 3.92
C GLN A 53 -2.11 14.44 2.90
N GLN A 54 -0.82 14.75 3.00
CA GLN A 54 0.18 14.24 2.06
C GLN A 54 0.27 12.71 2.09
N ARG A 55 0.29 12.11 3.29
CA ARG A 55 0.30 10.65 3.46
C ARG A 55 -0.98 10.02 2.93
N SER A 56 -2.14 10.64 3.17
CA SER A 56 -3.44 10.13 2.72
C SER A 56 -3.51 10.08 1.20
N LEU A 57 -3.07 11.14 0.50
CA LEU A 57 -2.97 11.15 -0.96
C LEU A 57 -1.99 10.10 -1.47
N HIS A 58 -0.80 9.99 -0.87
CA HIS A 58 0.17 8.98 -1.26
C HIS A 58 -0.42 7.56 -1.20
N ILE A 59 -1.09 7.22 -0.11
CA ILE A 59 -1.72 5.91 0.09
C ILE A 59 -2.91 5.72 -0.86
N ALA A 60 -3.64 6.79 -1.20
CA ALA A 60 -4.73 6.76 -2.19
C ALA A 60 -4.26 6.29 -3.57
N PHE A 61 -3.03 6.62 -3.97
CA PHE A 61 -2.45 6.13 -5.21
C PHE A 61 -1.80 4.75 -5.05
N VAL A 62 -1.08 4.53 -3.94
CA VAL A 62 -0.24 3.34 -3.77
C VAL A 62 -1.04 2.08 -3.47
N LEU A 63 -2.09 2.13 -2.63
CA LEU A 63 -2.86 0.91 -2.28
C LEU A 63 -3.60 0.31 -3.49
N PRO A 64 -4.37 1.10 -4.27
CA PRO A 64 -4.98 0.60 -5.50
C PRO A 64 -3.93 0.02 -6.45
N LEU A 65 -2.79 0.69 -6.60
CA LEU A 65 -1.68 0.23 -7.43
C LEU A 65 -1.14 -1.13 -6.95
N ILE A 66 -0.95 -1.33 -5.64
CA ILE A 66 -0.50 -2.61 -5.07
C ILE A 66 -1.50 -3.71 -5.39
N PHE A 67 -2.80 -3.49 -5.16
CA PHE A 67 -3.81 -4.52 -5.43
C PHE A 67 -3.92 -4.86 -6.92
N LEU A 68 -3.71 -3.88 -7.79
CA LEU A 68 -3.73 -4.08 -9.24
C LEU A 68 -2.45 -4.74 -9.76
N LEU A 69 -1.29 -4.43 -9.18
CA LEU A 69 0.01 -4.90 -9.63
C LEU A 69 0.40 -6.27 -9.06
N TYR A 70 0.02 -6.56 -7.80
CA TYR A 70 0.39 -7.79 -7.10
C TYR A 70 -0.78 -8.79 -6.99
N PRO A 71 -0.70 -9.97 -7.64
CA PRO A 71 -1.73 -11.02 -7.53
C PRO A 71 -1.83 -11.58 -6.11
N ARG A 72 -3.05 -11.94 -5.72
CA ARG A 72 -3.37 -12.49 -4.39
C ARG A 72 -2.74 -13.86 -4.08
N GLY A 73 -2.25 -14.60 -5.08
CA GLY A 73 -1.59 -15.90 -4.87
C GLY A 73 -1.15 -16.61 -6.15
N LYS A 74 -0.40 -17.73 -5.98
CA LYS A 74 0.19 -18.55 -7.07
C LYS A 74 -0.84 -19.13 -8.06
N SER A 75 -2.12 -19.21 -7.69
CA SER A 75 -3.21 -19.84 -8.46
C SER A 75 -4.18 -18.85 -9.14
N SER A 76 -3.99 -17.54 -8.95
CA SER A 76 -4.83 -16.55 -9.64
C SER A 76 -4.32 -16.38 -11.07
N SER A 77 -5.22 -16.50 -12.05
CA SER A 77 -4.93 -16.26 -13.48
C SER A 77 -4.01 -15.04 -13.63
N ARG A 78 -2.84 -15.25 -14.24
CA ARG A 78 -1.77 -14.25 -14.32
C ARG A 78 -2.15 -13.06 -15.21
N ASP A 79 -3.27 -13.15 -15.94
CA ASP A 79 -3.64 -12.21 -17.00
C ASP A 79 -4.75 -11.21 -16.63
N LYS A 80 -5.54 -11.43 -15.57
CA LYS A 80 -6.66 -10.53 -15.22
C LYS A 80 -6.76 -10.29 -13.71
N PRO A 81 -6.96 -9.03 -13.25
CA PRO A 81 -7.29 -8.74 -11.86
C PRO A 81 -8.56 -9.50 -11.46
N THR A 82 -8.57 -10.09 -10.28
CA THR A 82 -9.79 -10.73 -9.77
C THR A 82 -10.77 -9.63 -9.35
N LEU A 83 -12.08 -9.90 -9.39
CA LEU A 83 -13.11 -8.97 -8.90
C LEU A 83 -12.80 -8.46 -7.47
N PHE A 84 -12.23 -9.32 -6.63
CA PHE A 84 -11.72 -8.96 -5.30
C PHE A 84 -10.63 -7.88 -5.32
N ASP A 85 -9.70 -7.90 -6.29
CA ASP A 85 -8.63 -6.90 -6.37
C ASP A 85 -9.21 -5.50 -6.67
N TRP A 86 -10.27 -5.44 -7.49
CA TRP A 86 -11.02 -4.22 -7.75
C TRP A 86 -11.78 -3.73 -6.51
N VAL A 87 -12.42 -4.64 -5.77
CA VAL A 87 -13.12 -4.28 -4.52
C VAL A 87 -12.13 -3.71 -3.50
N TYR A 88 -10.96 -4.35 -3.31
CA TYR A 88 -9.94 -3.84 -2.40
C TYR A 88 -9.34 -2.50 -2.85
N ALA A 89 -9.11 -2.33 -4.17
CA ALA A 89 -8.64 -1.07 -4.72
C ALA A 89 -9.67 0.06 -4.53
N ALA A 90 -10.95 -0.21 -4.79
CA ALA A 90 -12.03 0.76 -4.60
C ALA A 90 -12.21 1.10 -3.12
N ALA A 91 -12.22 0.10 -2.23
CA ALA A 91 -12.33 0.32 -0.79
C ALA A 91 -11.16 1.18 -0.26
N ALA A 92 -9.93 0.90 -0.71
CA ALA A 92 -8.76 1.71 -0.33
C ALA A 92 -8.87 3.16 -0.82
N ALA A 93 -9.31 3.36 -2.06
CA ALA A 93 -9.53 4.68 -2.63
C ALA A 93 -10.60 5.45 -1.83
N VAL A 94 -11.74 4.83 -1.52
CA VAL A 94 -12.81 5.46 -0.73
C VAL A 94 -12.31 5.86 0.66
N CYS A 95 -11.63 4.97 1.37
CA CYS A 95 -11.12 5.26 2.71
C CYS A 95 -10.12 6.43 2.71
N THR A 96 -9.20 6.45 1.74
CA THR A 96 -8.15 7.49 1.67
C THR A 96 -8.68 8.84 1.18
N ILE A 97 -9.61 8.83 0.22
CA ILE A 97 -10.26 10.05 -0.26
C ILE A 97 -11.09 10.69 0.86
N TYR A 98 -11.80 9.89 1.67
CA TYR A 98 -12.53 10.40 2.83
C TYR A 98 -11.61 11.18 3.79
N ILE A 99 -10.47 10.59 4.17
CA ILE A 99 -9.51 11.23 5.07
C ILE A 99 -8.92 12.51 4.46
N PHE A 100 -8.70 12.51 3.14
CA PHE A 100 -8.16 13.69 2.45
C PHE A 100 -9.16 14.85 2.40
N VAL A 101 -10.42 14.57 2.05
CA VAL A 101 -11.46 15.61 1.88
C VAL A 101 -11.94 16.13 3.23
N MET A 102 -12.16 15.26 4.21
CA MET A 102 -12.63 15.65 5.56
C MET A 102 -11.48 16.02 6.51
N TYR A 103 -10.28 16.28 5.97
CA TYR A 103 -9.09 16.50 6.79
C TYR A 103 -9.23 17.67 7.76
N GLU A 104 -9.82 18.79 7.31
CA GLU A 104 -9.98 19.99 8.13
C GLU A 104 -10.89 19.70 9.32
N ASP A 105 -12.05 19.08 9.08
CA ASP A 105 -12.99 18.67 10.14
C ASP A 105 -12.35 17.65 11.10
N LEU A 106 -11.60 16.68 10.58
CA LEU A 106 -10.87 15.69 11.38
C LEU A 106 -9.79 16.35 12.26
N ALA A 107 -9.12 17.38 11.75
CA ALA A 107 -8.10 18.12 12.49
C ALA A 107 -8.72 18.98 13.59
N GLU A 108 -9.86 19.62 13.33
CA GLU A 108 -10.58 20.44 14.32
C GLU A 108 -11.20 19.60 15.44
N ARG A 109 -11.70 18.41 15.13
CA ARG A 109 -12.33 17.51 16.11
C ARG A 109 -11.32 16.86 17.06
N ALA A 110 -10.02 17.00 16.82
CA ALA A 110 -8.91 16.68 17.73
C ALA A 110 -9.03 15.34 18.51
N GLY A 111 -9.57 14.30 17.88
CA GLY A 111 -9.73 12.97 18.48
C GLY A 111 -11.16 12.56 18.83
N MET A 112 -12.15 13.44 18.64
CA MET A 112 -13.56 13.07 18.64
C MET A 112 -13.93 12.51 17.26
N PHE A 113 -13.95 11.20 17.12
CA PHE A 113 -14.32 10.53 15.87
C PHE A 113 -15.76 10.00 15.94
N GLU A 114 -16.48 10.08 14.83
CA GLU A 114 -17.77 9.39 14.69
C GLU A 114 -17.56 7.87 14.56
N GLU A 115 -18.59 7.09 14.91
CA GLU A 115 -18.51 5.62 14.85
C GLU A 115 -18.07 5.11 13.47
N TYR A 116 -18.58 5.71 12.39
CA TYR A 116 -18.25 5.31 11.03
C TYR A 116 -16.79 5.60 10.65
N GLU A 117 -16.15 6.60 11.26
CA GLU A 117 -14.73 6.91 11.02
C GLU A 117 -13.83 5.87 11.67
N VAL A 118 -14.24 5.34 12.82
CA VAL A 118 -13.58 4.19 13.47
C VAL A 118 -13.66 2.96 12.58
N TYR A 119 -14.83 2.67 12.00
CA TYR A 119 -14.99 1.57 11.04
C TYR A 119 -14.13 1.76 9.79
N LEU A 120 -14.10 2.97 9.24
CA LEU A 120 -13.29 3.30 8.07
C LEU A 120 -11.80 3.14 8.35
N GLY A 121 -11.34 3.57 9.53
CA GLY A 121 -9.97 3.34 10.01
C GLY A 121 -9.64 1.86 10.18
N ALA A 122 -10.56 1.06 10.75
CA ALA A 122 -10.37 -0.38 10.91
C ALA A 122 -10.26 -1.11 9.56
N VAL A 123 -11.14 -0.76 8.60
CA VAL A 123 -11.06 -1.26 7.22
C VAL A 123 -9.73 -0.86 6.59
N MET A 124 -9.28 0.36 6.80
CA MET A 124 -8.03 0.86 6.26
C MET A 124 -6.82 0.09 6.79
N ILE A 125 -6.76 -0.18 8.10
CA ILE A 125 -5.71 -1.01 8.72
C ILE A 125 -5.70 -2.40 8.08
N PHE A 126 -6.88 -3.02 7.93
CA PHE A 126 -7.01 -4.33 7.29
C PHE A 126 -6.48 -4.32 5.85
N LEU A 127 -6.85 -3.31 5.05
CA LEU A 127 -6.38 -3.15 3.67
C LEU A 127 -4.85 -2.99 3.59
N VAL A 128 -4.26 -2.21 4.49
CA VAL A 128 -2.81 -2.03 4.56
C VAL A 128 -2.10 -3.32 4.93
N PHE A 129 -2.62 -4.10 5.88
CA PHE A 129 -2.07 -5.42 6.22
C PHE A 129 -2.16 -6.40 5.07
N GLU A 130 -3.29 -6.45 4.36
CA GLU A 130 -3.43 -7.26 3.16
C GLU A 130 -2.46 -6.82 2.05
N ALA A 131 -2.29 -5.52 1.84
CA ALA A 131 -1.32 -4.99 0.88
C ALA A 131 0.12 -5.35 1.26
N ALA A 132 0.49 -5.18 2.54
CA ALA A 132 1.79 -5.57 3.07
C ALA A 132 2.05 -7.08 2.92
N ARG A 133 1.04 -7.91 3.22
CA ARG A 133 1.10 -9.36 3.04
C ARG A 133 1.37 -9.75 1.58
N ARG A 134 0.81 -9.00 0.62
CA ARG A 134 1.02 -9.24 -0.83
C ARG A 134 2.41 -8.80 -1.31
N VAL A 135 2.98 -7.73 -0.76
CA VAL A 135 4.27 -7.17 -1.22
C VAL A 135 5.46 -7.79 -0.50
N LEU A 136 5.39 -7.89 0.83
CA LEU A 136 6.50 -8.26 1.72
C LEU A 136 6.30 -9.63 2.40
N GLY A 137 5.13 -10.24 2.22
CA GLY A 137 4.78 -11.52 2.85
C GLY A 137 4.26 -11.37 4.28
N TYR A 138 4.12 -12.50 4.96
CA TYR A 138 3.62 -12.59 6.34
C TYR A 138 4.48 -11.92 7.44
N PRO A 139 5.81 -11.75 7.31
CA PRO A 139 6.59 -11.18 8.41
C PRO A 139 6.11 -9.80 8.86
N LEU A 140 5.88 -8.86 7.92
CA LEU A 140 5.54 -7.48 8.28
C LEU A 140 4.16 -7.35 8.98
N PRO A 141 3.06 -7.92 8.47
CA PRO A 141 1.77 -7.86 9.17
C PRO A 141 1.80 -8.48 10.57
N VAL A 142 2.56 -9.57 10.76
CA VAL A 142 2.72 -10.20 12.08
C VAL A 142 3.41 -9.26 13.05
N PHE A 143 4.54 -8.66 12.65
CA PHE A 143 5.22 -7.66 13.48
C PHE A 143 4.31 -6.48 13.82
N CYS A 144 3.62 -5.90 12.84
CA CYS A 144 2.70 -4.79 13.09
C CYS A 144 1.56 -5.19 14.04
N SER A 145 1.02 -6.41 13.93
CA SER A 145 -0.02 -6.91 14.83
C SER A 145 0.48 -6.99 16.28
N ILE A 146 1.71 -7.46 16.50
CA ILE A 146 2.34 -7.49 17.83
C ILE A 146 2.47 -6.06 18.39
N PHE A 147 2.89 -5.09 17.58
CA PHE A 147 2.99 -3.69 18.01
C PHE A 147 1.64 -3.05 18.34
N ILE A 148 0.58 -3.38 17.60
CA ILE A 148 -0.78 -2.90 17.90
C ILE A 148 -1.24 -3.46 19.24
N LEU A 149 -1.03 -4.76 19.48
CA LEU A 149 -1.32 -5.39 20.77
C LEU A 149 -0.50 -4.74 21.90
N PHE A 150 0.79 -4.53 21.66
CA PHE A 150 1.66 -3.82 22.60
C PHE A 150 1.17 -2.40 22.90
N ALA A 151 0.72 -1.63 21.90
CA ALA A 151 0.19 -0.29 22.11
C ALA A 151 -1.09 -0.29 22.96
N TYR A 152 -1.94 -1.31 22.78
CA TYR A 152 -3.17 -1.47 23.57
C TYR A 152 -2.88 -1.91 25.01
N PHE A 153 -2.04 -2.94 25.19
CA PHE A 153 -1.68 -3.47 26.50
C PHE A 153 -0.55 -2.70 27.20
N GLY A 154 0.06 -1.73 26.52
CA GLY A 154 1.17 -0.90 27.00
C GLY A 154 0.88 -0.23 28.33
N ARG A 155 -0.35 0.26 28.50
CA ARG A 155 -0.81 0.90 29.75
C ARG A 155 -0.97 -0.08 30.92
N SER A 156 -1.06 -1.38 30.63
CA SER A 156 -1.30 -2.44 31.61
C SER A 156 -0.04 -3.20 31.98
N MET A 157 1.09 -2.93 31.31
CA MET A 157 2.38 -3.51 31.65
C MET A 157 3.04 -2.65 32.75
N PRO A 158 3.53 -3.27 33.84
CA PRO A 158 4.14 -2.57 34.97
C PRO A 158 5.45 -1.86 34.60
#